data_AF-A0A2Z1CB42-F1
#
_entry.id   AF-A0A2Z1CB42-F1
#
_cell.length_a   1.000
_cell.length_b   1.000
_cell.length_c   1.000
_cell.angle_alpha   90.00
_cell.angle_beta   90.00
_cell.angle_gamma   90.00
#
_symmetry.space_group_name_H-M   'P 1'
#
loop_
_entity.id
_entity.type
_entity.pdbx_description
1 polymer ?
#
loop_
_entity_poly.entity_id
_entity_poly.type
_entity_poly.pdbx_seq_one_letter_code
_entity_poly.pdbx_strand_id
1 'polypeptide(L)'
;MTVLHSAPATAYETLGRQLQQLTSNRFVSPHGEKRKSEIVRLISASDAKKAINLAKKGTVTHRPILLGICTSRTPCPYGGIDNIARCGGGDSPGETKPCADVLYDPEQLDEVEVLEAVLDERLAAAEVDSPLRTSLEAQKRSVENYRHVIRQT
;
A
#
# COMPACT_ATOMS: atom_id res chain seq x y z
N MET A 1 -24.29 16.10 -17.76
CA MET A 1 -23.97 14.76 -18.30
C MET A 1 -22.53 14.45 -17.96
N THR A 2 -22.28 13.69 -16.89
CA THR A 2 -20.93 13.25 -16.52
C THR A 2 -20.52 12.17 -17.50
N VAL A 3 -19.47 12.41 -18.27
CA VAL A 3 -18.88 11.41 -19.17
C VAL A 3 -18.24 10.34 -18.29
N LEU A 4 -19.01 9.27 -18.02
CA LEU A 4 -18.47 7.99 -17.55
C LEU A 4 -17.52 7.50 -18.64
N HIS A 5 -16.23 7.78 -18.49
CA HIS A 5 -15.19 7.13 -19.26
C HIS A 5 -15.23 5.64 -18.90
N SER A 6 -15.94 4.84 -19.70
CA SER A 6 -15.86 3.39 -19.63
C SER A 6 -14.41 3.01 -19.91
N ALA A 7 -13.71 2.49 -18.91
CA ALA A 7 -12.36 1.98 -19.11
C ALA A 7 -12.38 0.87 -20.19
N PRO A 8 -11.39 0.81 -21.10
CA PRO A 8 -11.35 -0.20 -22.14
C PRO A 8 -11.31 -1.61 -21.53
N ALA A 9 -11.85 -2.63 -22.22
CA ALA A 9 -11.90 -4.00 -21.71
C ALA A 9 -10.54 -4.53 -21.21
N THR A 10 -9.47 -4.12 -21.90
CA THR A 10 -8.07 -4.42 -21.56
C THR A 10 -7.64 -3.85 -20.19
N ALA A 11 -8.19 -2.72 -19.76
CA ALA A 11 -7.92 -2.14 -18.44
C ALA A 11 -8.50 -3.01 -17.31
N TYR A 12 -9.72 -3.52 -17.50
CA TYR A 12 -10.34 -4.43 -16.51
C TYR A 12 -9.70 -5.81 -16.49
N GLU A 13 -9.19 -6.29 -17.62
CA GLU A 13 -8.38 -7.52 -17.69
C GLU A 13 -7.08 -7.37 -16.92
N THR A 14 -6.38 -6.25 -17.11
CA THR A 14 -5.15 -5.92 -16.38
C THR A 14 -5.41 -5.85 -14.88
N LEU A 15 -6.44 -5.09 -14.48
CA LEU A 15 -6.81 -4.97 -13.07
C LEU A 15 -7.26 -6.31 -12.48
N GLY A 16 -7.96 -7.15 -13.26
CA GLY A 16 -8.32 -8.51 -12.85
C GLY A 16 -7.09 -9.36 -12.53
N ARG A 17 -6.06 -9.33 -13.38
CA ARG A 17 -4.79 -10.04 -13.14
C ARG A 17 -4.06 -9.51 -11.91
N GLN A 18 -4.01 -8.19 -11.74
CA GLN A 18 -3.42 -7.54 -10.57
C GLN A 18 -4.13 -7.96 -9.28
N LEU A 19 -5.47 -8.01 -9.29
CA LEU A 19 -6.24 -8.53 -8.15
C LEU A 19 -5.85 -9.98 -7.84
N GLN A 20 -5.73 -10.84 -8.85
CA GLN A 20 -5.31 -12.23 -8.63
C GLN A 20 -3.92 -12.34 -8.00
N GLN A 21 -2.97 -11.47 -8.39
CA GLN A 21 -1.63 -11.46 -7.79
C GLN A 21 -1.66 -11.20 -6.28
N LEU A 22 -2.64 -10.44 -5.76
CA LEU A 22 -2.79 -10.22 -4.31
C LEU A 22 -2.99 -11.52 -3.51
N THR A 23 -3.48 -12.58 -4.16
CA THR A 23 -3.69 -13.90 -3.52
C THR A 23 -2.39 -14.70 -3.35
N SER A 24 -1.28 -14.27 -3.97
CA SER A 24 0.02 -14.95 -3.89
C SER A 24 0.69 -14.74 -2.53
N ASN A 25 1.80 -15.46 -2.30
CA ASN A 25 2.65 -15.29 -1.12
C ASN A 25 3.55 -14.04 -1.19
N ARG A 26 3.63 -13.35 -2.33
CA ARG A 26 4.42 -12.12 -2.48
C ARG A 26 3.97 -11.02 -1.53
N PHE A 27 2.67 -10.80 -1.41
CA PHE A 27 2.15 -9.68 -0.63
C PHE A 27 1.98 -10.04 0.84
N VAL A 28 2.35 -9.14 1.76
CA VAL A 28 2.32 -9.38 3.21
C VAL A 28 1.40 -8.37 3.87
N SER A 29 0.47 -8.81 4.73
CA SER A 29 -0.26 -7.86 5.56
C SER A 29 0.53 -7.59 6.84
N PRO A 30 0.75 -6.32 7.24
CA PRO A 30 1.36 -6.00 8.54
C PRO A 30 0.51 -6.44 9.74
N HIS A 31 -0.72 -6.88 9.51
CA HIS A 31 -1.65 -7.41 10.52
C HIS A 31 -1.74 -8.94 10.48
N GLY A 32 -0.83 -9.60 9.76
CA GLY A 32 -0.71 -11.05 9.65
C GLY A 32 -1.62 -11.71 8.62
N GLU A 33 -1.42 -13.01 8.43
CA GLU A 33 -2.05 -13.81 7.36
C GLU A 33 -3.58 -13.84 7.45
N LYS A 34 -4.15 -13.79 8.66
CA LYS A 34 -5.61 -13.71 8.83
C LYS A 34 -6.16 -12.46 8.15
N ARG A 35 -5.53 -11.30 8.36
CA ARG A 35 -5.97 -10.05 7.75
C ARG A 35 -5.79 -10.07 6.24
N LYS A 36 -4.66 -10.58 5.75
CA LYS A 36 -4.43 -10.78 4.31
C LYS A 36 -5.55 -11.62 3.69
N SER A 37 -5.89 -12.74 4.33
CA SER A 37 -6.95 -13.65 3.88
C SER A 37 -8.31 -12.94 3.80
N GLU A 38 -8.64 -12.08 4.77
CA GLU A 38 -9.87 -11.28 4.74
C GLU A 38 -9.92 -10.29 3.56
N ILE A 39 -8.79 -9.64 3.25
CA ILE A 39 -8.68 -8.69 2.13
C ILE A 39 -8.91 -9.40 0.79
N VAL A 40 -8.30 -10.58 0.61
CA VAL A 40 -8.32 -11.29 -0.67
C VAL A 40 -9.47 -12.29 -0.82
N ARG A 41 -10.29 -12.50 0.23
CA ARG A 41 -11.33 -13.56 0.28
C ARG A 41 -12.30 -13.60 -0.91
N LEU A 42 -12.54 -12.45 -1.56
CA LEU A 42 -13.46 -12.36 -2.69
C LEU A 42 -12.77 -12.66 -4.04
N ILE A 43 -11.45 -12.56 -4.08
CA ILE A 43 -10.62 -12.75 -5.27
C ILE A 43 -10.38 -14.25 -5.45
N SER A 44 -10.73 -14.78 -6.63
CA SER A 44 -10.36 -16.13 -7.00
C SER A 44 -9.00 -16.14 -7.67
N ALA A 45 -8.04 -16.88 -7.10
CA ALA A 45 -6.71 -17.05 -7.69
C ALA A 45 -6.75 -17.71 -9.08
N SER A 46 -7.70 -18.60 -9.34
CA SER A 46 -7.80 -19.39 -10.58
C SER A 46 -8.90 -18.94 -11.55
N ASP A 47 -9.83 -18.08 -11.12
CA ASP A 47 -10.95 -17.61 -11.96
C ASP A 47 -10.78 -16.15 -12.39
N ALA A 48 -10.14 -15.97 -13.55
CA ALA A 48 -9.88 -14.67 -14.14
C ALA A 48 -11.18 -13.90 -14.46
N LYS A 49 -12.26 -14.59 -14.88
CA LYS A 49 -13.55 -13.92 -15.17
C LYS A 49 -14.15 -13.31 -13.92
N LYS A 50 -14.09 -14.02 -12.79
CA LYS A 50 -14.54 -13.51 -11.50
C LYS A 50 -13.70 -12.32 -11.04
N ALA A 51 -12.38 -12.36 -11.20
CA ALA A 51 -11.49 -11.24 -10.86
C ALA A 51 -11.78 -9.99 -11.71
N ILE A 52 -11.96 -10.15 -13.03
CA ILE A 52 -12.34 -9.05 -13.94
C ILE A 52 -13.69 -8.45 -13.54
N ASN A 53 -14.66 -9.28 -13.13
CA ASN A 53 -15.95 -8.77 -12.69
C ASN A 53 -15.86 -7.98 -11.37
N LEU A 54 -14.97 -8.36 -10.45
CA LEU A 54 -14.69 -7.58 -9.24
C LEU A 54 -14.04 -6.24 -9.57
N ALA A 55 -13.10 -6.23 -10.51
CA ALA A 55 -12.47 -5.03 -11.05
C ALA A 55 -13.49 -4.07 -11.66
N LYS A 56 -14.40 -4.58 -12.51
CA LYS A 56 -15.50 -3.80 -13.12
C LYS A 56 -16.42 -3.16 -12.08
N LYS A 57 -16.68 -3.89 -10.99
CA LYS A 57 -17.56 -3.43 -9.90
C LYS A 57 -16.86 -2.54 -8.87
N GLY A 58 -15.53 -2.37 -8.96
CA GLY A 58 -14.74 -1.67 -7.94
C GLY A 58 -14.84 -2.30 -6.54
N THR A 59 -15.21 -3.59 -6.46
CA THR A 59 -15.46 -4.26 -5.17
C THR A 59 -14.17 -4.50 -4.39
N VAL A 60 -13.06 -4.67 -5.11
CA VAL A 60 -11.71 -4.71 -4.56
C VAL A 60 -10.91 -3.65 -5.29
N THR A 61 -10.14 -2.86 -4.54
CA THR A 61 -9.26 -1.84 -5.12
C THR A 61 -7.83 -2.35 -5.13
N HIS A 62 -7.08 -1.92 -6.14
CA HIS A 62 -5.67 -2.20 -6.28
C HIS A 62 -4.98 -0.89 -6.66
N ARG A 63 -4.49 -0.15 -5.66
CA ARG A 63 -3.74 1.09 -5.88
C ARG A 63 -2.30 0.89 -5.46
N PRO A 64 -1.34 0.87 -6.40
CA PRO A 64 0.08 0.87 -6.06
C PRO A 64 0.42 2.08 -5.18
N ILE A 65 1.26 1.83 -4.18
CA ILE A 65 1.88 2.82 -3.28
C ILE A 65 3.33 2.38 -3.06
N LEU A 66 4.18 3.27 -2.54
CA LEU A 66 5.61 2.98 -2.34
C LEU A 66 5.93 1.76 -1.47
N LEU A 67 5.01 1.33 -0.59
CA LEU A 67 5.21 0.13 0.24
C LEU A 67 4.61 -1.15 -0.36
N GLY A 68 3.90 -1.08 -1.49
CA GLY A 68 3.12 -2.18 -2.06
C GLY A 68 1.76 -1.73 -2.58
N ILE A 69 0.67 -2.31 -2.07
CA ILE A 69 -0.68 -2.08 -2.58
C ILE A 69 -1.63 -1.59 -1.47
N CYS A 70 -2.38 -0.53 -1.77
CA CYS A 70 -3.53 -0.10 -0.99
C CYS A 70 -4.82 -0.74 -1.55
N THR A 71 -5.56 -1.41 -0.68
CA THR A 71 -6.83 -2.09 -1.00
C THR A 71 -8.07 -1.35 -0.46
N SER A 72 -7.90 -0.15 0.10
CA SER A 72 -9.00 0.63 0.66
C SER A 72 -9.97 1.10 -0.41
N ARG A 73 -11.27 0.85 -0.20
CA ARG A 73 -12.33 1.31 -1.13
C ARG A 73 -12.64 2.80 -1.00
N THR A 74 -12.16 3.44 0.05
CA THR A 74 -12.37 4.86 0.30
C THR A 74 -11.13 5.67 -0.08
N PRO A 75 -11.29 6.94 -0.49
CA PRO A 75 -10.17 7.86 -0.61
C PRO A 75 -9.36 7.92 0.69
N CYS A 76 -8.03 7.93 0.57
CA CYS A 76 -7.14 8.01 1.73
C CYS A 76 -6.99 9.47 2.18
N PRO A 77 -7.26 9.83 3.45
CA PRO A 77 -7.12 11.20 3.91
C PRO A 77 -5.66 11.61 4.16
N TYR A 78 -4.72 10.66 4.13
CA TYR A 78 -3.30 10.87 4.46
C TYR A 78 -2.42 11.16 3.22
N GLY A 79 -3.02 11.49 2.08
CA GLY A 79 -2.29 11.80 0.85
C GLY A 79 -1.89 10.57 0.01
N GLY A 80 -1.77 9.38 0.60
CA GLY A 80 -1.57 8.15 -0.18
C GLY A 80 -0.18 8.07 -0.82
N ILE A 81 -0.12 7.85 -2.15
CA ILE A 81 1.04 7.38 -2.95
C ILE A 81 2.40 7.93 -2.48
N ASP A 82 2.49 9.22 -2.20
CA ASP A 82 3.76 9.91 -1.89
C ASP A 82 4.07 10.03 -0.39
N ASN A 83 3.10 9.78 0.49
CA ASN A 83 3.28 9.81 1.94
C ASN A 83 2.93 8.46 2.56
N ILE A 84 3.96 7.77 3.03
CA ILE A 84 3.83 6.41 3.58
C ILE A 84 3.63 6.40 5.10
N ALA A 85 3.63 7.54 5.79
CA ALA A 85 3.64 7.56 7.26
C ALA A 85 2.50 6.72 7.85
N ARG A 86 1.28 6.86 7.32
CA ARG A 86 0.14 6.05 7.74
C ARG A 86 0.21 4.60 7.29
N CYS A 87 0.73 4.35 6.09
CA CYS A 87 0.80 3.00 5.52
C CYS A 87 1.65 2.07 6.39
N GLY A 88 2.81 2.54 6.86
CA GLY A 88 3.66 1.83 7.83
C GLY A 88 3.38 2.13 9.30
N GLY A 89 2.39 2.97 9.62
CA GLY A 89 2.04 3.28 11.01
C GLY A 89 3.10 4.09 11.76
N GLY A 90 3.89 4.90 11.06
CA GLY A 90 4.88 5.79 11.66
C GLY A 90 4.32 7.13 12.14
N ASP A 91 3.05 7.42 11.86
CA ASP A 91 2.30 8.61 12.28
C ASP A 91 1.86 8.58 13.76
N SER A 92 2.04 7.45 14.45
CA SER A 92 1.67 7.25 15.85
C SER A 92 2.91 6.92 16.69
N PRO A 93 3.60 7.92 17.29
CA PRO A 93 4.78 7.67 18.11
C PRO A 93 4.48 6.74 19.28
N GLY A 94 5.30 5.70 19.47
CA GLY A 94 5.16 4.73 20.55
C GLY A 94 4.20 3.57 20.27
N GLU A 95 3.48 3.58 19.15
CA GLU A 95 2.61 2.46 18.76
C GLU A 95 2.58 2.27 17.25
N THR A 96 3.15 1.17 16.78
CA THR A 96 3.12 0.80 15.36
C THR A 96 1.71 0.38 14.97
N LYS A 97 0.98 1.26 14.28
CA LYS A 97 -0.38 1.02 13.77
C LYS A 97 -0.47 1.18 12.24
N PRO A 98 0.04 0.21 11.46
CA PRO A 98 -0.05 0.24 10.01
C PRO A 98 -1.49 0.28 9.52
N CYS A 99 -1.72 0.81 8.32
CA CYS A 99 -3.04 0.84 7.70
C CYS A 99 -3.61 -0.60 7.58
N ALA A 100 -4.90 -0.78 7.90
CA ALA A 100 -5.54 -2.11 7.84
C ALA A 100 -5.78 -2.63 6.41
N ASP A 101 -5.61 -1.75 5.41
CA ASP A 101 -5.86 -2.02 3.99
C ASP A 101 -4.56 -1.99 3.16
N VAL A 102 -3.39 -1.98 3.81
CA VAL A 102 -2.11 -2.09 3.10
C VAL A 102 -1.69 -3.56 3.01
N LEU A 103 -1.20 -3.92 1.83
CA LEU A 103 -0.44 -5.13 1.60
C LEU A 103 0.96 -4.73 1.15
N TYR A 104 1.96 -5.05 1.95
CA TYR A 104 3.35 -4.80 1.63
C TYR A 104 3.83 -5.70 0.52
N ASP A 105 4.68 -5.15 -0.33
CA ASP A 105 5.31 -5.88 -1.43
C ASP A 105 6.84 -5.88 -1.22
N PRO A 106 7.46 -7.03 -0.91
CA PRO A 106 8.92 -7.12 -0.75
C PRO A 106 9.70 -6.72 -2.00
N GLU A 107 9.10 -6.80 -3.20
CA GLU A 107 9.75 -6.33 -4.43
C GLU A 107 9.88 -4.80 -4.51
N GLN A 108 9.24 -4.05 -3.60
CA GLN A 108 9.38 -2.59 -3.50
C GLN A 108 10.58 -2.16 -2.63
N LEU A 109 11.35 -3.09 -2.08
CA LEU A 109 12.42 -2.78 -1.14
C LEU A 109 13.45 -1.79 -1.71
N ASP A 110 13.86 -1.95 -2.96
CA ASP A 110 14.83 -1.05 -3.62
C ASP A 110 14.26 0.39 -3.72
N GLU A 111 12.98 0.55 -4.05
CA GLU A 111 12.32 1.85 -4.12
C GLU A 111 12.15 2.48 -2.73
N VAL A 112 11.88 1.66 -1.71
CA VAL A 112 11.81 2.08 -0.31
C VAL A 112 13.19 2.50 0.21
N GLU A 113 14.27 1.86 -0.24
CA GLU A 113 15.65 2.24 0.06
C GLU A 113 16.02 3.60 -0.54
N VAL A 114 15.60 3.86 -1.78
CA VAL A 114 15.75 5.18 -2.40
C VAL A 114 14.97 6.24 -1.61
N LEU A 115 13.74 5.94 -1.20
CA LEU A 115 12.95 6.84 -0.35
C LEU A 115 13.66 7.14 0.98
N GLU A 116 14.21 6.12 1.64
CA GLU A 116 14.94 6.29 2.90
C GLU A 116 16.13 7.26 2.75
N ALA A 117 16.92 7.11 1.68
CA ALA A 117 18.03 8.02 1.39
C ALA A 117 17.56 9.47 1.21
N VAL A 118 16.45 9.69 0.50
CA VAL A 118 15.84 11.01 0.32
C VAL A 118 15.31 11.57 1.65
N LEU A 119 14.70 10.73 2.49
CA LEU A 119 14.21 11.14 3.81
C LEU A 119 15.39 11.57 4.71
N ASP A 120 16.52 10.87 4.64
CA ASP A 120 17.71 11.17 5.43
C ASP A 120 18.36 12.49 5.04
N GLU A 121 18.49 12.75 3.73
CA GLU A 121 18.97 14.04 3.23
C GLU A 121 18.06 15.18 3.70
N ARG A 122 16.73 15.00 3.60
CA ARG A 122 15.76 16.02 4.02
C ARG A 122 15.75 16.22 5.54
N LEU A 123 15.91 15.16 6.33
CA LEU A 123 16.00 15.24 7.78
C LEU A 123 17.23 15.99 8.25
N ALA A 124 18.35 15.85 7.54
CA ALA A 124 19.58 16.59 7.84
C ALA A 124 19.43 18.10 7.62
N ALA A 125 18.59 18.50 6.67
CA ALA A 125 18.30 19.91 6.36
C ALA A 125 17.08 20.49 7.09
N ALA A 126 16.27 19.65 7.75
CA ALA A 126 15.04 20.09 8.39
C ALA A 126 15.30 20.70 9.77
N GLU A 127 14.72 21.89 10.01
CA GLU A 127 14.74 22.56 11.30
C GLU A 127 14.24 21.64 12.43
N VAL A 128 14.92 21.71 13.57
CA VAL A 128 14.55 20.99 14.79
C VAL A 128 13.15 21.44 15.22
N ASP A 129 12.35 20.49 15.73
CA ASP A 129 10.96 20.70 16.17
C ASP A 129 9.98 21.25 15.10
N SER A 130 10.36 21.24 13.83
CA SER A 130 9.48 21.68 12.75
C SER A 130 8.42 20.63 12.39
N PRO A 131 7.22 21.05 11.93
CA PRO A 131 6.22 20.11 11.39
C PRO A 131 6.75 19.26 10.24
N LEU A 132 7.65 19.82 9.43
CA LEU A 132 8.33 19.10 8.35
C LEU A 132 9.17 17.95 8.91
N ARG A 133 10.02 18.23 9.91
CA ARG A 133 10.86 17.21 10.56
C ARG A 133 10.00 16.09 11.14
N THR A 134 8.94 16.42 11.88
CA THR A 134 7.98 15.43 12.43
C THR A 134 7.38 14.53 11.35
N SER A 135 7.00 15.12 10.20
CA SER A 135 6.46 14.37 9.06
C SER A 135 7.50 13.44 8.42
N LEU A 136 8.75 13.89 8.27
CA LEU A 136 9.84 13.09 7.74
C LEU A 136 10.20 11.93 8.68
N GLU A 137 10.28 12.18 9.99
CA GLU A 137 10.53 11.13 10.99
C GLU A 137 9.38 10.09 11.01
N ALA A 138 8.13 10.52 10.80
CA ALA A 138 7.00 9.60 10.68
C ALA A 138 7.10 8.70 9.45
N GLN A 139 7.58 9.24 8.31
CA GLN A 139 7.83 8.43 7.12
C GLN A 139 9.03 7.49 7.31
N LYS A 140 10.08 7.93 8.01
CA LYS A 140 11.23 7.07 8.32
C LYS A 140 10.84 5.88 9.20
N ARG A 141 10.05 6.11 10.26
CA ARG A 141 9.46 5.02 11.06
C ARG A 141 8.60 4.06 10.24
N SER A 142 7.88 4.59 9.24
CA SER A 142 7.09 3.76 8.32
C SER A 142 7.96 2.83 7.47
N VAL A 143 9.12 3.30 6.98
CA VAL A 143 10.13 2.48 6.29
C VAL A 143 10.65 1.36 7.22
N GLU A 144 11.00 1.70 8.46
CA GLU A 144 11.49 0.74 9.45
C GLU A 144 10.45 -0.35 9.74
N ASN A 145 9.19 0.04 9.94
CA ASN A 145 8.08 -0.89 10.17
C ASN A 145 7.82 -1.81 8.96
N TYR A 146 7.87 -1.26 7.74
CA TYR A 146 7.77 -2.05 6.52
C TYR A 146 8.87 -3.12 6.46
N ARG A 147 10.14 -2.73 6.66
CA ARG A 147 11.28 -3.64 6.66
C ARG A 147 11.16 -4.72 7.72
N HIS A 148 10.69 -4.36 8.92
CA HIS A 148 10.48 -5.32 9.98
C HIS A 148 9.50 -6.43 9.57
N VAL A 149 8.37 -6.05 8.96
CA VAL A 149 7.33 -7.00 8.54
C VAL A 149 7.82 -7.91 7.42
N ILE A 150 8.45 -7.36 6.37
CA ILE A 150 8.87 -8.18 5.21
C ILE A 150 10.05 -9.11 5.51
N ARG A 151 10.82 -8.86 6.59
CA ARG A 151 11.92 -9.74 7.04
C ARG A 151 11.43 -10.93 7.88
N GLN A 152 10.18 -10.90 8.34
CA GLN A 152 9.58 -11.95 9.17
C GLN A 152 8.82 -13.00 8.35
N THR A 153 8.65 -12.77 7.05
CA THR A 153 8.01 -13.67 6.08
C THR A 153 9.02 -14.45 5.27
#